data_AF-A0A7L0WBX9-F1
#
_entry.id   AF-A0A7L0WBX9-F1
#
_cell.length_a   1.000
_cell.length_b   1.000
_cell.length_c   1.000
_cell.angle_alpha   90.00
_cell.angle_beta   90.00
_cell.angle_gamma   90.00
#
_symmetry.space_group_name_H-M   'P 1'
#
loop_
_entity.id
_entity.type
_entity.pdbx_description
1 polymer ?
#
loop_
_entity_poly.entity_id
_entity_poly.type
_entity_poly.pdbx_seq_one_letter_code
_entity_poly.pdbx_strand_id
1 'polypeptide(L)' 'FVQISRRMTQILNLRKNRTLDAIQALQKEITSLSQVVLQNRMALDLLLAKEGGVCHIINTSCCVYVSQEHRIETDLG' A
#
# COMPACT_ATOMS: atom_id res chain seq x y z
N PHE A 1 -31.03 13.89 25.59
CA PHE A 1 -29.90 12.94 25.69
C PHE A 1 -29.90 11.89 24.58
N VAL A 2 -30.93 11.03 24.45
CA VAL A 2 -31.00 9.96 23.42
C VAL A 2 -30.76 10.45 21.99
N GLN A 3 -31.34 11.59 21.61
CA GLN A 3 -31.17 12.18 20.27
C GLN A 3 -29.75 12.67 19.99
N ILE A 4 -29.04 13.17 21.01
CA ILE A 4 -27.63 13.57 20.91
C ILE A 4 -26.76 12.32 20.70
N SER A 5 -27.03 11.24 21.43
CA SER A 5 -26.35 9.96 21.23
C SER A 5 -26.54 9.42 19.81
N ARG A 6 -27.77 9.47 19.27
CA ARG A 6 -28.05 9.04 17.88
C ARG A 6 -27.27 9.86 16.85
N ARG A 7 -27.25 11.18 16.99
CA ARG A 7 -26.47 12.07 16.11
C ARG A 7 -24.98 11.77 16.19
N MET A 8 -24.47 11.51 17.39
CA MET A 8 -23.07 11.15 17.60
C MET A 8 -22.71 9.85 16.87
N THR A 9 -23.53 8.79 16.98
CA THR A 9 -23.34 7.54 16.25
C THR A 9 -23.34 7.73 14.73
N GLN A 10 -24.24 8.57 14.20
CA GLN A 10 -24.28 8.87 12.76
C GLN A 10 -22.99 9.53 12.28
N ILE A 11 -22.47 10.51 13.02
CA ILE A 11 -21.22 11.19 12.66
C ILE A 11 -20.04 10.21 12.71
N LEU A 12 -19.98 9.34 13.72
CA LEU A 12 -18.94 8.33 13.82
C LEU A 12 -18.97 7.36 12.63
N ASN A 13 -20.15 6.88 12.23
CA ASN A 13 -20.29 6.00 11.06
C ASN A 13 -19.89 6.70 9.76
N LEU A 14 -20.29 7.97 9.57
CA LEU A 14 -19.89 8.76 8.41
C LEU A 14 -18.37 8.94 8.33
N ARG A 15 -17.71 9.20 9.46
CA ARG A 15 -16.24 9.32 9.53
C ARG A 15 -15.55 7.98 9.28
N LYS A 16 -16.09 6.89 9.85
CA LYS A 16 -15.60 5.53 9.61
C LYS A 16 -15.62 5.23 8.12
N ASN A 17 -16.76 5.38 7.44
CA ASN A 17 -16.87 5.07 6.01
C ASN A 17 -15.89 5.88 5.15
N ARG A 18 -15.77 7.20 5.38
CA ARG A 18 -14.78 8.02 4.66
C ARG A 18 -13.34 7.59 4.89
N THR A 19 -13.03 7.11 6.09
CA THR A 19 -11.70 6.60 6.42
C THR A 19 -11.45 5.26 5.70
N LEU A 20 -12.44 4.37 5.68
CA LEU A 20 -12.38 3.11 4.92
C LEU A 20 -12.18 3.37 3.42
N ASP A 21 -12.96 4.27 2.84
CA ASP A 21 -12.87 4.65 1.42
C ASP A 21 -11.47 5.18 1.08
N ALA A 22 -10.91 6.03 1.95
CA ALA A 22 -9.57 6.58 1.77
C ALA A 22 -8.47 5.50 1.85
N ILE A 23 -8.57 4.57 2.81
CA ILE A 23 -7.61 3.46 2.93
C ILE A 23 -7.68 2.56 1.70
N GLN A 24 -8.88 2.24 1.21
CA GLN A 24 -9.05 1.43 0.00
C GLN A 24 -8.49 2.12 -1.25
N ALA A 25 -8.70 3.43 -1.39
CA ALA A 25 -8.12 4.20 -2.48
C ALA A 25 -6.58 4.18 -2.43
N LEU A 26 -6.00 4.43 -1.25
CA LEU A 26 -4.54 4.36 -1.05
C LEU A 26 -3.98 2.97 -1.33
N GLN A 27 -4.67 1.90 -0.93
CA GLN A 27 -4.23 0.53 -1.24
C GLN A 27 -4.15 0.29 -2.74
N LYS A 28 -5.12 0.76 -3.52
CA LYS A 28 -5.10 0.65 -4.99
C LYS A 28 -3.92 1.41 -5.60
N GLU A 29 -3.68 2.64 -5.15
CA GLU A 29 -2.54 3.45 -5.61
C GLU A 29 -1.19 2.79 -5.29
N ILE A 30 -1.03 2.27 -4.07
CA ILE A 30 0.19 1.56 -3.65
C ILE A 30 0.40 0.28 -4.46
N THR A 31 -0.66 -0.51 -4.68
CA THR A 31 -0.58 -1.72 -5.51
C THR A 31 -0.15 -1.35 -6.94
N SER A 32 -0.77 -0.35 -7.55
CA SER A 32 -0.39 0.14 -8.88
C SER A 32 1.08 0.60 -8.95
N LEU A 33 1.50 1.44 -8.00
CA LEU A 33 2.87 1.94 -7.94
C LEU A 33 3.88 0.81 -7.72
N SER A 34 3.57 -0.17 -6.87
CA SER A 34 4.46 -1.29 -6.59
C SER A 34 4.75 -2.13 -7.84
N GLN A 35 3.77 -2.30 -8.74
CA GLN A 35 3.96 -3.01 -10.00
C GLN A 35 4.96 -2.28 -10.91
N VAL A 36 4.88 -0.95 -10.99
CA VAL A 36 5.82 -0.14 -11.78
C VAL A 36 7.22 -0.17 -11.18
N VAL A 37 7.34 -0.05 -9.85
CA VAL A 37 8.63 -0.11 -9.15
C VAL A 37 9.30 -1.48 -9.32
N LEU A 38 8.54 -2.57 -9.23
CA LEU A 38 9.05 -3.93 -9.45
C LEU A 38 9.47 -4.14 -10.91
N GLN A 39 8.72 -3.61 -11.88
CA GLN A 39 9.12 -3.62 -13.29
C GLN A 39 10.41 -2.84 -13.52
N ASN A 40 10.55 -1.65 -12.94
CA ASN A 40 11.79 -0.87 -13.02
C ASN A 40 12.96 -1.63 -12.40
N ARG A 41 12.75 -2.29 -11.25
CA ARG A 41 13.76 -3.13 -10.61
C ARG A 41 14.21 -4.26 -11.54
N MET A 42 13.27 -5.02 -12.12
CA MET A 42 13.59 -6.09 -13.06
C MET A 42 14.33 -5.59 -14.31
N ALA A 43 13.90 -4.46 -14.87
CA ALA A 43 14.56 -3.86 -16.03
C ALA A 43 16.00 -3.44 -15.70
N LEU A 44 16.22 -2.81 -14.54
CA LEU A 44 17.57 -2.45 -14.07
C LEU A 44 18.42 -3.69 -13.79
N ASP A 45 17.87 -4.71 -13.15
CA ASP A 45 18.60 -5.97 -12.89
C ASP A 45 18.99 -6.67 -14.19
N LEU A 46 18.14 -6.63 -15.23
CA LEU A 46 18.48 -7.15 -16.56
C LEU A 46 19.60 -6.33 -17.23
N LEU A 47 19.52 -5.00 -17.19
CA LEU A 47 20.53 -4.12 -17.77
C LEU A 47 21.90 -4.27 -17.09
N LEU A 48 21.88 -4.57 -15.78
CA LEU A 48 23.06 -4.66 -14.92
C LEU A 48 23.43 -6.12 -14.60
N ALA A 49 22.95 -7.07 -15.41
CA ALA A 49 23.11 -8.49 -15.13
C ALA A 49 24.59 -8.92 -15.05
N LYS A 50 25.48 -8.26 -15.80
CA LYS A 50 26.93 -8.56 -15.77
C LYS A 50 27.59 -8.05 -14.49
N GLU A 51 27.04 -7.00 -13.91
CA GLU A 51 27.47 -6.34 -12.70
C GLU A 51 26.77 -6.92 -11.45
N GLY A 52 25.97 -7.98 -11.59
CA GLY A 52 25.27 -8.63 -10.48
C GLY A 52 23.93 -7.98 -10.09
N GLY A 53 23.39 -7.12 -10.93
CA GLY A 53 22.11 -6.44 -10.72
C GLY A 53 22.22 -5.17 -9.87
N VAL A 54 21.11 -4.46 -9.73
CA VAL A 54 21.09 -3.14 -9.09
C VAL A 54 21.41 -3.21 -7.59
N CYS A 55 21.08 -4.32 -6.91
CA CYS A 55 21.46 -4.51 -5.50
C CYS A 55 22.98 -4.63 -5.32
N HIS A 56 23.67 -5.31 -6.24
CA HIS A 56 25.12 -5.43 -6.19
C HIS A 56 25.81 -4.09 -6.47
N ILE A 57 25.36 -3.38 -7.52
CA ILE A 57 25.93 -2.06 -7.89
C ILE A 57 25.76 -1.02 -6.79
N ILE A 58 24.58 -0.93 -6.19
CA ILE A 58 24.31 0.05 -5.12
C ILE A 58 25.10 -0.31 -3.84
N ASN A 59 25.62 -1.54 -3.73
CA ASN A 59 26.39 -2.04 -2.60
C ASN A 59 25.66 -1.86 -1.26
N THR A 60 24.35 -2.10 -1.26
CA THR A 60 23.49 -2.09 -0.09
C THR A 60 22.77 -3.42 0.04
N SER A 61 22.22 -3.71 1.23
CA SER A 61 21.25 -4.81 1.37
C SER A 61 20.11 -4.64 0.35
N CYS A 62 19.71 -5.73 -0.28
CA CYS A 62 18.66 -5.71 -1.30
C CYS A 62 17.28 -5.52 -0.65
N CYS A 63 16.53 -4.50 -1.09
CA CYS A 63 15.18 -4.24 -0.60
C CYS A 63 14.14 -5.00 -1.43
N VAL A 64 13.12 -5.55 -0.77
CA VAL A 64 12.00 -6.23 -1.40
C VAL A 64 10.68 -5.54 -1.03
N TYR A 65 9.74 -5.52 -1.96
CA TYR A 65 8.37 -5.09 -1.68
C TYR A 65 7.58 -6.26 -1.10
N VAL A 66 6.92 -6.03 0.04
CA VAL A 66 6.01 -7.00 0.67
C VAL A 66 4.62 -6.38 0.68
N SER A 67 3.69 -7.01 -0.03
CA SER A 67 2.31 -6.54 -0.10
C SER A 67 1.60 -6.72 1.25
N GLN A 68 0.85 -5.71 1.66
CA GLN A 68 -0.01 -5.72 2.86
C GLN A 68 -1.49 -5.82 2.52
N GLU A 69 -1.83 -6.08 1.24
CA GLU A 69 -3.20 -6.11 0.73
C GLU A 69 -4.11 -7.02 1.56
N HIS A 70 -3.69 -8.27 1.80
CA HIS A 70 -4.48 -9.22 2.59
C HIS A 70 -4.73 -8.77 4.03
N ARG A 71 -3.73 -8.15 4.67
CA ARG A 71 -3.90 -7.60 6.02
C ARG A 71 -4.93 -6.46 6.01
N ILE A 72 -4.84 -5.58 5.02
CA ILE A 72 -5.75 -4.43 4.90
C ILE A 72 -7.17 -4.91 4.59
N GLU A 73 -7.35 -5.91 3.74
CA GLU A 73 -8.66 -6.53 3.51
C GLU A 73 -9.25 -7.11 4.81
N THR A 74 -8.43 -7.78 5.62
CA THR A 74 -8.86 -8.34 6.91
C THR A 74 -9.20 -7.28 7.94
N ASP A 75 -8.45 -6.18 7.98
CA ASP A 75 -8.66 -5.08 8.95
C ASP A 75 -9.87 -4.19 8.58
N LEU A 76 -10.30 -4.19 7.31
CA LEU A 76 -11.40 -3.36 6.80
C LEU A 76 -12.72 -4.14 6.59
N GLY A 77 -12.67 -5.46 6.41
CA GLY A 77 -13.82 -6.36 6.26
C GLY A 77 -14.56 -6.61 7.57
#